data_AF-A0A0A2LDV9-F1
#
_entry.id   AF-A0A0A2LDV9-F1
#
_cell.length_a   1.000
_cell.length_b   1.000
_cell.length_c   1.000
_cell.angle_alpha   90.00
_cell.angle_beta   90.00
_cell.angle_gamma   90.00
#
_symmetry.space_group_name_H-M   'P 1'
#
loop_
_entity.id
_entity.type
_entity.pdbx_description
1 polymer ?
#
loop_
_entity_poly.entity_id
_entity_poly.type
_entity_poly.pdbx_seq_one_letter_code
_entity_poly.pdbx_strand_id
1 'polypeptide(L)'
;MTKHTFTLAEGQPVADPSVSTTLPTFGGGGLTTLGDTLLLETLSHFNRERIPERVVHAKAAGAWGEFEVTNDISSLTSAKFLNGVGKKTPVLLRISTTGGEKGSADTVRDVRGFSVKFFTEEGNHDIVGNHIPVFFVRDPLRFPSLNRSHKRHPATNLPDWTMFWDFHSN
;
A
#
# COMPACT_ATOMS: atom_id res chain seq x y z
N MET A 1 24.71 -20.91 -6.86
CA MET A 1 23.35 -20.55 -7.31
C MET A 1 23.28 -20.84 -8.81
N THR A 2 22.25 -21.53 -9.28
CA THR A 2 22.01 -21.73 -10.72
C THR A 2 21.67 -20.39 -11.38
N LYS A 3 22.23 -20.12 -12.57
CA LYS A 3 21.91 -18.90 -13.32
C LYS A 3 20.46 -19.01 -13.81
N HIS A 4 19.60 -18.09 -13.40
CA HIS A 4 18.23 -18.02 -13.90
C HIS A 4 18.22 -17.55 -15.35
N THR A 5 17.38 -18.17 -16.18
CA THR A 5 17.16 -17.79 -17.58
C THR A 5 16.10 -16.70 -17.64
N PHE A 6 16.36 -15.61 -18.38
CA PHE A 6 15.36 -14.57 -18.62
C PHE A 6 14.31 -15.10 -19.62
N THR A 7 13.03 -14.86 -19.34
CA THR A 7 11.92 -15.33 -20.17
C THR A 7 10.90 -14.21 -20.43
N LEU A 8 10.09 -14.39 -21.48
CA LEU A 8 8.81 -13.71 -21.63
C LEU A 8 7.81 -14.18 -20.56
N ALA A 9 6.65 -13.53 -20.45
CA ALA A 9 5.59 -13.86 -19.48
C ALA A 9 5.11 -15.31 -19.61
N GLU A 10 5.08 -15.84 -20.83
CA GLU A 10 4.68 -17.23 -21.11
C GLU A 10 5.85 -18.23 -21.01
N GLY A 11 6.99 -17.82 -20.45
CA GLY A 11 8.12 -18.70 -20.15
C GLY A 11 9.09 -18.97 -21.31
N GLN A 12 8.90 -18.33 -22.47
CA GLN A 12 9.84 -18.46 -23.59
C GLN A 12 11.20 -17.81 -23.26
N PRO A 13 12.33 -18.53 -23.34
CA PRO A 13 13.65 -17.96 -23.12
C PRO A 13 13.98 -16.83 -24.10
N VAL A 14 14.57 -15.75 -23.60
CA VAL A 14 15.05 -14.61 -24.38
C VAL A 14 16.58 -14.61 -24.35
N ALA A 15 17.21 -14.52 -25.52
CA ALA A 15 18.67 -14.55 -25.63
C ALA A 15 19.33 -13.29 -25.08
N ASP A 16 18.76 -12.12 -25.38
CA ASP A 16 19.22 -10.82 -24.90
C ASP A 16 18.01 -9.94 -24.52
N PRO A 17 17.81 -9.62 -23.23
CA PRO A 17 16.69 -8.81 -22.76
C PRO A 17 16.90 -7.30 -22.94
N SER A 18 18.05 -6.86 -23.46
CA SER A 18 18.40 -5.43 -23.56
C SER A 18 18.14 -4.82 -24.94
N VAL A 19 17.74 -5.63 -25.92
CA VAL A 19 17.59 -5.21 -27.32
C VAL A 19 16.19 -5.50 -27.85
N SER A 20 15.64 -4.54 -28.58
CA SER A 20 14.41 -4.71 -29.35
C SER A 20 14.71 -5.15 -30.79
N THR A 21 13.80 -5.92 -31.39
CA THR A 21 13.83 -6.28 -32.80
C THR A 21 13.47 -5.08 -33.67
N THR A 22 14.42 -4.67 -34.51
CA THR A 22 14.25 -3.55 -35.45
C THR A 22 14.61 -3.96 -36.87
N LEU A 23 13.98 -3.32 -37.85
CA LEU A 23 14.33 -3.44 -39.26
C LEU A 23 15.24 -2.26 -39.65
N PRO A 24 16.44 -2.52 -40.19
CA PRO A 24 17.34 -1.44 -40.59
C PRO A 24 16.76 -0.63 -41.74
N THR A 25 16.96 0.69 -41.71
CA THR A 25 16.51 1.62 -42.77
C THR A 25 17.69 2.14 -43.60
N PHE A 26 17.47 2.35 -44.91
CA PHE A 26 18.44 3.02 -45.77
C PHE A 26 18.67 4.45 -45.27
N GLY A 27 19.93 4.82 -45.02
CA GLY A 27 20.30 6.13 -44.43
C GLY A 27 20.50 6.12 -42.91
N GLY A 28 20.42 4.96 -42.25
CA GLY A 28 20.64 4.80 -40.82
C GLY A 28 19.34 4.74 -40.01
N GLY A 29 19.43 4.26 -38.76
CA GLY A 29 18.28 4.01 -37.88
C GLY A 29 17.64 2.63 -38.07
N GLY A 30 16.53 2.41 -37.36
CA GLY A 30 15.75 1.17 -37.47
C GLY A 30 14.27 1.38 -37.12
N LEU A 31 13.40 0.61 -37.77
CA LEU A 31 11.96 0.57 -37.50
C LEU A 31 11.66 -0.54 -36.50
N THR A 32 11.03 -0.20 -35.38
CA THR A 32 10.50 -1.18 -34.44
C THR A 32 9.38 -2.00 -35.09
N THR A 33 9.32 -3.29 -34.79
CA THR A 33 8.31 -4.19 -35.36
C THR A 33 7.21 -4.51 -34.35
N LEU A 34 5.97 -4.69 -34.83
CA LEU A 34 4.87 -5.21 -34.00
C LEU A 34 5.04 -6.71 -33.69
N GLY A 35 5.97 -7.39 -34.37
CA GLY A 35 6.36 -8.77 -34.06
C GLY A 35 7.30 -8.90 -32.86
N ASP A 36 7.77 -7.78 -32.30
CA ASP A 36 8.62 -7.79 -31.11
C ASP A 36 7.81 -7.98 -29.83
N THR A 37 7.53 -9.25 -29.50
CA THR A 37 6.79 -9.61 -28.29
C THR A 37 7.48 -9.13 -27.01
N LEU A 38 8.82 -9.20 -26.93
CA LEU A 38 9.57 -8.76 -25.75
C LEU A 38 9.31 -7.29 -25.45
N LEU A 39 9.42 -6.45 -26.47
CA LEU A 39 9.18 -5.01 -26.34
C LEU A 39 7.73 -4.71 -25.97
N LEU A 40 6.76 -5.29 -26.68
CA LEU A 40 5.34 -5.03 -26.45
C LEU A 40 4.92 -5.48 -25.05
N GLU A 41 5.33 -6.67 -24.64
CA GLU A 41 5.01 -7.21 -23.32
C GLU A 41 5.59 -6.32 -22.21
N THR A 42 6.89 -6.00 -22.28
CA THR A 42 7.58 -5.17 -21.30
C THR A 42 6.89 -3.81 -21.13
N LEU A 43 6.61 -3.12 -22.24
CA LEU A 43 5.94 -1.81 -22.20
C LEU A 43 4.48 -1.91 -21.74
N SER A 44 3.77 -2.98 -22.14
CA SER A 44 2.38 -3.17 -21.74
C SER A 44 2.24 -3.44 -20.24
N HIS A 45 3.16 -4.18 -19.64
CA HIS A 45 3.19 -4.44 -18.22
C HIS A 45 3.59 -3.18 -17.44
N PHE A 46 4.63 -2.46 -17.89
CA PHE A 46 5.07 -1.20 -17.29
C PHE A 46 3.92 -0.19 -17.15
N ASN A 47 3.14 -0.02 -18.23
CA ASN A 47 1.98 0.89 -18.24
C ASN A 47 0.86 0.50 -17.25
N ARG A 48 0.92 -0.70 -16.65
CA ARG A 48 -0.08 -1.25 -15.73
C ARG A 48 0.43 -1.48 -14.31
N GLU A 49 1.66 -1.08 -14.00
CA GLU A 49 2.24 -1.28 -12.67
C GLU A 49 1.54 -0.49 -11.54
N ARG A 50 0.75 0.54 -11.87
CA ARG A 50 0.13 1.42 -10.88
C ARG A 50 -1.33 1.04 -10.66
N ILE A 51 -1.66 0.72 -9.42
CA ILE A 51 -3.03 0.63 -8.91
C ILE A 51 -3.37 1.91 -8.12
N PRO A 52 -4.66 2.24 -7.92
CA PRO A 52 -5.06 3.35 -7.07
C PRO A 52 -4.46 3.23 -5.66
N GLU A 53 -3.94 4.33 -5.13
CA GLU A 53 -3.54 4.37 -3.74
C GLU A 53 -4.76 4.33 -2.80
N ARG A 54 -4.53 4.06 -1.51
CA ARG A 54 -5.60 4.13 -0.52
C ARG A 54 -6.06 5.59 -0.38
N VAL A 55 -7.37 5.83 -0.34
CA VAL A 55 -7.97 7.17 -0.22
C VAL A 55 -7.42 7.96 0.97
N VAL A 56 -7.15 7.24 2.06
CA VAL A 56 -6.45 7.71 3.26
C VAL A 56 -5.38 6.68 3.60
N HIS A 57 -4.37 7.09 4.36
CA HIS A 57 -3.26 6.22 4.74
C HIS A 57 -2.49 5.65 3.54
N ALA A 58 -2.25 6.46 2.51
CA ALA A 58 -1.55 6.05 1.30
C ALA A 58 -0.05 5.76 1.55
N LYS A 59 0.65 6.70 2.21
CA LYS A 59 2.05 6.57 2.61
C LYS A 59 2.18 5.64 3.82
N ALA A 60 2.95 4.57 3.67
CA ALA A 60 3.07 3.55 4.70
C ALA A 60 4.37 2.74 4.59
N ALA A 61 4.73 2.12 5.71
CA ALA A 61 5.69 1.03 5.82
C ALA A 61 5.01 -0.19 6.44
N GLY A 62 5.57 -1.38 6.23
CA GLY A 62 5.04 -2.60 6.81
C GLY A 62 6.14 -3.60 7.12
N ALA A 63 5.84 -4.49 8.06
CA ALA A 63 6.76 -5.53 8.51
C ALA A 63 5.98 -6.78 8.92
N TRP A 64 6.55 -7.95 8.65
CA TRP A 64 6.10 -9.20 9.26
C TRP A 64 6.65 -9.31 10.67
N GLY A 65 5.91 -10.03 11.52
CA GLY A 65 6.33 -10.30 12.89
C GLY A 65 5.53 -11.42 13.51
N GLU A 66 5.61 -11.52 14.83
CA GLU A 66 4.93 -12.53 15.63
C GLU A 66 4.32 -11.87 16.86
N PHE A 67 3.06 -12.20 17.14
CA PHE A 67 2.37 -11.87 18.38
C PHE A 67 2.47 -13.06 19.34
N GLU A 68 2.80 -12.81 20.61
CA GLU A 68 2.88 -13.83 21.65
C GLU A 68 1.95 -13.49 22.82
N VAL A 69 1.15 -14.46 23.24
CA VAL A 69 0.27 -14.32 24.42
C VAL A 69 1.12 -14.39 25.69
N THR A 70 1.18 -13.31 26.47
CA THR A 70 1.97 -13.26 27.72
C THR A 70 1.14 -13.53 28.98
N ASN A 71 -0.17 -13.34 28.92
CA ASN A 71 -1.08 -13.44 30.07
C ASN A 71 -2.37 -14.14 29.65
N ASP A 72 -2.93 -14.94 30.56
CA ASP A 72 -4.21 -15.60 30.33
C ASP A 72 -5.36 -14.59 30.46
N ILE A 73 -6.13 -14.43 29.37
CA ILE A 73 -7.33 -13.61 29.29
C ILE A 73 -8.54 -14.41 28.80
N SER A 74 -8.51 -15.74 28.95
CA SER A 74 -9.58 -16.66 28.55
C SER A 74 -10.93 -16.35 29.19
N SER A 75 -10.93 -15.65 30.33
CA SER A 75 -12.13 -15.14 30.98
C SER A 75 -12.82 -13.99 30.23
N LEU A 76 -12.12 -13.30 29.33
CA LEU A 76 -12.63 -12.18 28.55
C LEU A 76 -12.99 -12.55 27.10
N THR A 77 -12.34 -13.56 26.54
CA THR A 77 -12.52 -13.93 25.13
C THR A 77 -12.18 -15.39 24.85
N SER A 78 -12.95 -16.02 23.95
CA SER A 78 -12.69 -17.37 23.45
C SER A 78 -11.85 -17.41 22.17
N ALA A 79 -11.39 -16.26 21.65
CA ALA A 79 -10.61 -16.19 20.43
C ALA A 79 -9.31 -17.03 20.53
N LYS A 80 -9.10 -17.99 19.62
CA LYS A 80 -8.03 -18.99 19.78
C LYS A 80 -6.61 -18.41 19.75
N PHE A 81 -6.39 -17.29 19.09
CA PHE A 81 -5.06 -16.67 19.00
C PHE A 81 -4.66 -15.91 20.29
N LEU A 82 -5.63 -15.63 21.17
CA LEU A 82 -5.43 -14.98 22.47
C LEU A 82 -5.44 -15.98 23.64
N ASN A 83 -5.68 -17.27 23.37
CA ASN A 83 -5.83 -18.31 24.38
C ASN A 83 -4.63 -19.26 24.35
N GLY A 84 -3.99 -19.44 25.51
CA GLY A 84 -2.76 -20.21 25.70
C GLY A 84 -1.53 -19.31 25.82
N VAL A 85 -1.03 -19.12 27.06
CA VAL A 85 0.19 -18.35 27.31
C VAL A 85 1.39 -18.98 26.57
N GLY A 86 2.19 -18.15 25.92
CA GLY A 86 3.28 -18.55 25.03
C GLY A 86 2.85 -18.87 23.59
N LYS A 87 1.54 -18.85 23.29
CA LYS A 87 1.05 -19.07 21.92
C LYS A 87 1.49 -17.92 21.02
N LYS A 88 2.06 -18.29 19.88
CA LYS A 88 2.59 -17.39 18.86
C LYS A 88 1.69 -17.37 17.64
N THR A 89 1.42 -16.18 17.12
CA THR A 89 0.58 -15.95 15.94
C THR A 89 1.34 -15.07 14.95
N PRO A 90 1.53 -15.48 13.68
CA PRO A 90 2.14 -14.63 12.67
C PRO A 90 1.30 -13.37 12.45
N VAL A 91 1.97 -12.23 12.29
CA VAL A 91 1.31 -10.95 12.04
C VAL A 91 1.94 -10.18 10.89
N LEU A 92 1.12 -9.37 10.23
CA LEU A 92 1.56 -8.33 9.30
C LEU A 92 1.14 -6.96 9.83
N LEU A 93 2.13 -6.13 10.12
CA LEU A 93 1.97 -4.75 10.57
C LEU A 93 2.03 -3.79 9.37
N ARG A 94 1.17 -2.78 9.37
CA ARG A 94 1.22 -1.63 8.47
C ARG A 94 1.08 -0.33 9.26
N ILE A 95 2.14 0.49 9.24
CA ILE A 95 2.17 1.84 9.83
C ILE A 95 2.07 2.88 8.72
N SER A 96 1.30 3.94 8.92
CA SER A 96 1.03 4.93 7.88
C SER A 96 0.81 6.33 8.44
N THR A 97 1.04 7.37 7.64
CA THR A 97 0.38 8.68 7.85
C THR A 97 -1.08 8.57 7.42
N THR A 98 -1.89 9.65 7.45
CA THR A 98 -3.32 9.61 7.10
C THR A 98 -3.64 10.45 5.86
N GLY A 99 -3.28 11.74 5.86
CA GLY A 99 -3.71 12.70 4.85
C GLY A 99 -2.90 12.68 3.56
N GLY A 100 -1.59 12.51 3.68
CA GLY A 100 -0.64 12.59 2.56
C GLY A 100 -0.78 11.46 1.52
N GLU A 101 -0.48 11.79 0.27
CA GLU A 101 -0.43 10.83 -0.84
C GLU A 101 0.81 9.90 -0.74
N LYS A 102 0.91 8.87 -1.58
CA LYS A 102 2.02 7.89 -1.57
C LYS A 102 3.42 8.54 -1.60
N GLY A 103 3.55 9.73 -2.21
CA GLY A 103 4.80 10.48 -2.33
C GLY A 103 5.12 11.42 -1.16
N SER A 104 4.28 11.52 -0.12
CA SER A 104 4.49 12.46 0.99
C SER A 104 5.65 12.05 1.92
N ALA A 105 6.08 13.01 2.75
CA ALA A 105 7.08 12.78 3.79
C ALA A 105 6.49 12.01 4.99
N ASP A 106 7.32 11.20 5.65
CA ASP A 106 6.92 10.42 6.84
C ASP A 106 6.87 11.25 8.13
N THR A 107 7.61 12.37 8.16
CA THR A 107 7.84 13.20 9.36
C THR A 107 6.85 14.38 9.49
N VAL A 108 5.69 14.29 8.83
CA VAL A 108 4.65 15.32 8.89
C VAL A 108 3.80 15.22 10.16
N ARG A 109 3.23 16.33 10.62
CA ARG A 109 2.21 16.28 11.69
C ARG A 109 0.95 15.63 11.13
N ASP A 110 0.60 14.46 11.63
CA ASP A 110 -0.56 13.70 11.15
C ASP A 110 -0.91 12.59 12.15
N VAL A 111 -2.10 12.02 12.02
CA VAL A 111 -2.41 10.76 12.71
C VAL A 111 -1.63 9.63 12.07
N ARG A 112 -1.12 8.72 12.90
CA ARG A 112 -0.50 7.49 12.45
C ARG A 112 -1.48 6.33 12.55
N GLY A 113 -1.73 5.68 11.42
CA GLY A 113 -2.43 4.39 11.38
C GLY A 113 -1.51 3.29 11.89
N PHE A 114 -2.03 2.42 12.74
CA PHE A 114 -1.35 1.27 13.31
C PHE A 114 -2.26 0.05 13.09
N SER A 115 -2.09 -0.61 11.94
CA SER A 115 -2.93 -1.75 11.56
C SER A 115 -2.15 -3.06 11.64
N VAL A 116 -2.70 -4.04 12.35
CA VAL A 116 -2.10 -5.37 12.51
C VAL A 116 -3.09 -6.42 12.03
N LYS A 117 -2.64 -7.25 11.09
CA LYS A 117 -3.34 -8.45 10.64
C LYS A 117 -2.77 -9.67 11.35
N PHE A 118 -3.61 -10.43 12.02
CA PHE A 118 -3.28 -11.69 12.68
C PHE A 118 -3.72 -12.85 11.79
N PHE A 119 -2.81 -13.76 11.50
CA PHE A 119 -3.09 -14.98 10.73
C PHE A 119 -3.44 -16.10 11.70
N THR A 120 -4.70 -16.18 12.10
CA THR A 120 -5.17 -17.09 13.15
C THR A 120 -5.72 -18.40 12.58
N GLU A 121 -5.86 -19.40 13.43
CA GLU A 121 -6.53 -20.69 13.11
C GLU A 121 -8.02 -20.51 12.77
N GLU A 122 -8.63 -19.39 13.15
CA GLU A 122 -10.05 -19.08 12.94
C GLU A 122 -10.26 -18.06 11.81
N GLY A 123 -9.20 -17.82 11.02
CA GLY A 123 -9.17 -16.84 9.94
C GLY A 123 -8.35 -15.60 10.27
N ASN A 124 -8.31 -14.66 9.33
CA ASN A 124 -7.58 -13.42 9.53
C ASN A 124 -8.36 -12.49 10.46
N HIS A 125 -7.70 -11.99 11.50
CA HIS A 125 -8.26 -10.98 12.39
C HIS A 125 -7.49 -9.67 12.20
N ASP A 126 -8.19 -8.58 11.86
CA ASP A 126 -7.57 -7.29 11.58
C ASP A 126 -7.90 -6.29 12.69
N ILE A 127 -6.88 -5.88 13.44
CA ILE A 127 -6.98 -4.75 14.36
C ILE A 127 -6.53 -3.50 13.59
N VAL A 128 -7.50 -2.69 13.16
CA VAL A 128 -7.27 -1.47 12.37
C VAL A 128 -7.32 -0.26 13.29
N GLY A 129 -6.19 0.03 13.95
CA GLY A 129 -6.07 1.08 14.95
C GLY A 129 -5.32 2.34 14.48
N ASN A 130 -5.21 3.29 15.41
CA ASN A 130 -4.36 4.48 15.30
C ASN A 130 -3.44 4.56 16.52
N HIS A 131 -2.37 5.35 16.42
CA HIS A 131 -1.49 5.67 17.55
C HIS A 131 -2.14 6.56 18.63
N ILE A 132 -3.37 7.04 18.41
CA ILE A 132 -4.15 7.85 19.35
C ILE A 132 -5.39 7.07 19.82
N PRO A 133 -5.82 7.24 21.08
CA PRO A 133 -6.95 6.50 21.65
C PRO A 133 -8.32 7.14 21.37
N VAL A 134 -8.35 8.31 20.72
CA VAL A 134 -9.57 9.05 20.37
C VAL A 134 -9.51 9.48 18.91
N PHE A 135 -10.61 10.02 18.38
CA PHE A 135 -10.69 10.48 17.01
C PHE A 135 -11.43 11.82 16.89
N PHE A 136 -11.26 12.50 15.74
CA PHE A 136 -11.77 13.86 15.51
C PHE A 136 -13.29 13.96 15.44
N VAL A 137 -13.96 12.88 15.04
CA VAL A 137 -15.41 12.83 14.84
C VAL A 137 -16.02 11.64 15.56
N ARG A 138 -17.26 11.81 16.00
CA ARG A 138 -18.09 10.74 16.58
C ARG A 138 -19.24 10.30 15.67
N ASP A 139 -19.49 11.06 14.59
CA ASP A 139 -20.47 10.73 13.56
C ASP A 139 -19.75 10.28 12.28
N PRO A 140 -20.03 9.07 11.76
CA PRO A 140 -19.38 8.55 10.55
C PRO A 140 -19.65 9.40 9.31
N LEU A 141 -20.79 10.10 9.22
CA LEU A 141 -21.13 10.95 8.09
C LEU A 141 -20.14 12.10 7.91
N ARG A 142 -19.50 12.56 8.99
CA ARG A 142 -18.48 13.63 8.94
C ARG A 142 -17.13 13.14 8.39
N PHE A 143 -16.89 11.83 8.28
CA PHE A 143 -15.57 11.29 7.90
C PHE A 143 -15.08 11.74 6.52
N PRO A 144 -15.90 11.78 5.45
CA PRO A 144 -15.46 12.31 4.16
C PRO A 144 -15.09 13.80 4.23
N SER A 145 -15.87 14.61 4.96
CA SER A 145 -15.60 16.05 5.11
C SER A 145 -14.34 16.32 5.92
N LEU A 146 -14.09 15.57 6.99
CA LEU A 146 -12.84 15.57 7.75
C LEU A 146 -11.64 15.32 6.82
N ASN A 147 -11.69 14.27 6.02
CA ASN A 147 -10.56 13.92 5.17
C ASN A 147 -10.36 14.92 4.02
N ARG A 148 -11.44 15.51 3.49
CA ARG A 148 -11.36 16.58 2.50
C ARG A 148 -10.69 17.82 3.08
N SER A 149 -10.99 18.20 4.33
CA SER A 149 -10.39 19.37 4.98
C SER A 149 -8.89 19.21 5.27
N HIS A 150 -8.39 17.99 5.37
CA HIS A 150 -6.97 17.67 5.59
C HIS A 150 -6.19 17.39 4.30
N LYS A 151 -6.83 17.51 3.14
CA LYS A 151 -6.24 17.23 1.82
C LYS A 151 -6.18 18.52 0.99
N ARG A 152 -6.19 18.38 -0.33
CA ARG A 152 -5.98 19.46 -1.29
C ARG A 152 -7.30 20.15 -1.63
N HIS A 153 -7.25 21.47 -1.74
CA HIS A 153 -8.35 22.29 -2.22
C HIS A 153 -8.72 21.90 -3.66
N PRO A 154 -10.01 21.74 -3.99
CA PRO A 154 -10.46 21.16 -5.27
C PRO A 154 -10.06 21.97 -6.51
N ALA A 155 -9.90 23.30 -6.39
CA ALA A 155 -9.53 24.14 -7.53
C ALA A 155 -8.01 24.34 -7.69
N THR A 156 -7.26 24.36 -6.58
CA THR A 156 -5.83 24.74 -6.58
C THR A 156 -4.91 23.55 -6.40
N ASN A 157 -5.44 22.42 -5.93
CA ASN A 157 -4.69 21.22 -5.59
C ASN A 157 -3.60 21.48 -4.51
N LEU A 158 -3.74 22.55 -3.72
CA LEU A 158 -2.86 22.93 -2.62
C LEU A 158 -3.52 22.66 -1.26
N PRO A 159 -2.74 22.48 -0.17
CA PRO A 159 -3.29 22.51 1.19
C PRO A 159 -3.98 23.84 1.48
N ASP A 160 -5.06 23.81 2.27
CA ASP A 160 -5.81 25.01 2.64
C ASP A 160 -6.14 25.01 4.15
N TRP A 161 -5.55 25.95 4.88
CA TRP A 161 -5.78 26.11 6.32
C TRP A 161 -7.19 26.59 6.64
N THR A 162 -7.85 27.28 5.71
CA THR A 162 -9.24 27.73 5.88
C THR A 162 -10.16 26.53 5.96
N MET A 163 -10.06 25.58 5.00
CA MET A 163 -10.81 24.33 5.02
C MET A 163 -10.54 23.51 6.28
N PHE A 164 -9.25 23.41 6.67
CA PHE A 164 -8.85 22.68 7.86
C PHE A 164 -9.52 23.25 9.12
N TRP A 165 -9.39 24.55 9.37
CA TRP A 165 -9.89 25.16 10.61
C TRP A 165 -11.40 25.36 10.61
N ASP A 166 -12.03 25.58 9.46
CA ASP A 166 -13.49 25.65 9.33
C ASP A 166 -14.14 24.35 9.80
N PHE A 167 -13.63 23.18 9.36
CA PHE A 167 -14.16 21.90 9.80
C PHE A 167 -14.05 21.65 11.32
N HIS A 168 -13.02 22.19 11.97
CA HIS A 168 -12.78 21.95 13.41
C HIS A 168 -13.46 22.98 14.30
N SER A 169 -13.80 24.16 13.77
CA SER A 169 -14.44 25.23 14.54
C SER A 169 -15.97 25.18 14.46
N ASN A 170 -16.52 24.45 13.47
CA ASN A 170 -17.95 24.31 13.18
C ASN A 170 -18.41 22.83 13.16
#